data_AF-A0A959Z995-F1
#
_entry.id   AF-A0A959Z995-F1
#
_cell.length_a   1.000
_cell.length_b   1.000
_cell.length_c   1.000
_cell.angle_alpha   90.00
_cell.angle_beta   90.00
_cell.angle_gamma   90.00
#
_symmetry.space_group_name_H-M   'P 1'
#
loop_
_entity.id
_entity.type
_entity.pdbx_description
1 polymer ?
#
loop_
_entity_poly.entity_id
_entity_poly.type
_entity_poly.pdbx_seq_one_letter_code
_entity_poly.pdbx_strand_id
1 'polypeptide(L)'
;AKLRKAFSSNENITVRERFTPNKQAVLFIGNYYNEELVGTVTYTHPKTGENIQIPYSSEDTLWPPLYSLLTPVCLEIAEGISILHCTSDILNIESKEGQIEITLFGNRDLVGELVLEGPGISWIREVQMNGKKLKPEIDEYRTIIRYNHACQKGMKVRLGL
;
A
#
# COMPACT_ATOMS: atom_id res chain seq x y z
N ALA A 1 11.24 16.62 -18.82
CA ALA A 1 10.71 16.02 -17.59
C ALA A 1 11.37 14.65 -17.40
N LYS A 2 11.97 14.36 -16.23
CA LYS A 2 12.45 13.00 -15.94
C LYS A 2 11.18 12.13 -15.88
N LEU A 3 10.99 11.23 -16.85
CA LEU A 3 9.89 10.27 -16.79
C LEU A 3 10.05 9.53 -15.46
N ARG A 4 9.16 9.84 -14.52
CA ARG A 4 8.90 8.97 -13.39
C ARG A 4 8.39 7.66 -14.00
N LYS A 5 8.83 6.54 -13.46
CA LYS A 5 8.59 5.22 -14.03
C LYS A 5 8.08 4.31 -12.93
N ALA A 6 7.02 3.59 -13.23
CA ALA A 6 6.64 2.37 -12.56
C ALA A 6 6.77 1.20 -13.53
N PHE A 7 7.33 0.09 -13.07
CA PHE A 7 7.55 -1.13 -13.87
C PHE A 7 7.43 -2.36 -12.99
N SER A 8 7.23 -3.53 -13.62
CA SER A 8 7.26 -4.81 -12.92
C SER A 8 8.50 -5.61 -13.29
N SER A 9 8.95 -6.48 -12.38
CA SER A 9 9.95 -7.52 -12.70
C SER A 9 9.40 -8.63 -13.60
N ASN A 10 8.07 -8.72 -13.75
CA ASN A 10 7.39 -9.66 -14.63
C ASN A 10 6.63 -8.89 -15.72
N GLU A 11 6.97 -9.15 -16.99
CA GLU A 11 6.39 -8.45 -18.15
C GLU A 11 4.88 -8.67 -18.32
N ASN A 12 4.34 -9.74 -17.74
CA ASN A 12 2.91 -10.07 -17.77
C ASN A 12 2.11 -9.33 -16.70
N ILE A 13 2.78 -8.69 -15.73
CA ILE A 13 2.14 -7.82 -14.74
C ILE A 13 2.11 -6.39 -15.28
N THR A 14 0.91 -5.88 -15.52
CA THR A 14 0.73 -4.52 -16.02
C THR A 14 0.84 -3.53 -14.89
N VAL A 15 1.70 -2.52 -15.08
CA VAL A 15 1.80 -1.37 -14.18
C VAL A 15 1.49 -0.09 -14.96
N ARG A 16 0.63 0.74 -14.41
CA ARG A 16 0.33 2.10 -14.91
C ARG A 16 0.36 3.06 -13.75
N GLU A 17 0.84 4.27 -14.00
CA GLU A 17 0.94 5.30 -12.98
C GLU A 17 0.31 6.61 -13.45
N ARG A 18 -0.31 7.33 -12.51
CA ARG A 18 -0.80 8.69 -12.73
C ARG A 18 -0.32 9.58 -11.60
N PHE A 19 0.55 10.54 -11.90
CA PHE A 19 1.00 11.54 -10.94
C PHE A 19 0.02 12.71 -10.84
N THR A 20 -0.09 13.26 -9.64
CA THR A 20 -0.80 14.52 -9.38
C THR A 20 0.22 15.67 -9.25
N PRO A 21 -0.22 16.93 -9.44
CA PRO A 21 0.62 18.10 -9.19
C PRO A 21 1.17 18.17 -7.76
N ASN A 22 0.46 17.56 -6.80
CA ASN A 22 0.78 17.61 -5.36
C ASN A 22 1.84 16.57 -4.94
N LYS A 23 2.60 16.01 -5.88
CA LYS A 23 3.57 14.93 -5.61
C LYS A 23 2.91 13.74 -4.92
N GLN A 24 1.71 13.39 -5.37
CA GLN A 24 1.04 12.13 -5.05
C GLN A 24 0.88 11.35 -6.36
N ALA A 25 0.55 10.08 -6.27
CA ALA A 25 0.21 9.29 -7.44
C ALA A 25 -0.85 8.25 -7.12
N VAL A 26 -1.40 7.66 -8.17
CA VAL A 26 -2.12 6.39 -8.10
C VAL A 26 -1.39 5.42 -9.00
N LEU A 27 -1.11 4.23 -8.50
CA LEU A 27 -0.60 3.11 -9.26
C LEU A 27 -1.72 2.12 -9.50
N PHE A 28 -1.88 1.71 -10.75
CA PHE A 28 -2.66 0.55 -11.15
C PHE A 28 -1.70 -0.60 -11.38
N ILE A 29 -1.95 -1.73 -10.73
CA ILE A 29 -1.19 -2.96 -10.91
C ILE A 29 -2.18 -4.09 -11.19
N GLY A 30 -1.96 -4.86 -12.25
CA GLY A 30 -2.89 -5.91 -12.65
C GLY A 30 -2.23 -7.11 -13.30
N ASN A 31 -2.72 -8.29 -12.92
CA ASN A 31 -2.53 -9.55 -13.63
C ASN A 31 -3.78 -9.81 -14.48
N TYR A 32 -3.65 -9.72 -15.80
CA TYR A 32 -4.74 -9.99 -16.75
C TYR A 32 -4.81 -11.45 -17.20
N TYR A 33 -3.87 -12.29 -16.74
CA TYR A 33 -3.81 -13.70 -17.08
C TYR A 33 -4.60 -14.52 -16.08
N ASN A 34 -5.17 -15.64 -16.57
CA ASN A 34 -5.88 -16.59 -15.73
C ASN A 34 -4.92 -17.62 -15.11
N GLU A 35 -3.79 -17.14 -14.60
CA GLU A 35 -2.78 -17.92 -13.89
C GLU A 35 -2.12 -17.05 -12.82
N GLU A 36 -1.53 -17.68 -11.83
CA GLU A 36 -0.74 -16.98 -10.80
C GLU A 36 0.57 -16.48 -11.42
N LEU A 37 0.91 -15.21 -11.16
CA LEU A 37 2.18 -14.64 -11.60
C LEU A 37 3.01 -14.22 -10.40
N VAL A 38 4.31 -14.51 -10.43
CA VAL A 38 5.24 -14.01 -9.42
C VAL A 38 5.94 -12.78 -9.96
N GLY A 39 6.01 -11.73 -9.15
CA GLY A 39 6.77 -10.54 -9.51
C GLY A 39 6.57 -9.40 -8.53
N THR A 40 7.42 -8.38 -8.67
CA THR A 40 7.34 -7.15 -7.89
C THR A 40 7.03 -5.98 -8.79
N VAL A 41 6.59 -4.90 -8.16
CA VAL A 41 6.44 -3.60 -8.83
C VAL A 41 7.40 -2.62 -8.20
N THR A 42 8.15 -1.90 -9.03
CA THR A 42 8.99 -0.78 -8.60
C THR A 42 8.42 0.51 -9.15
N TYR A 43 8.33 1.55 -8.33
CA TYR A 43 7.93 2.89 -8.76
C TYR A 43 8.87 3.97 -8.20
N THR A 44 8.97 5.10 -8.91
CA THR A 44 9.70 6.27 -8.41
C THR A 44 8.84 7.08 -7.45
N HIS A 45 9.28 7.20 -6.21
CA HIS A 45 8.66 8.00 -5.16
C HIS A 45 8.45 9.46 -5.63
N PRO A 46 7.19 9.97 -5.68
CA PRO A 46 6.90 11.29 -6.27
C PRO A 46 7.60 12.48 -5.60
N LYS A 47 7.85 12.40 -4.29
CA LYS A 47 8.51 13.46 -3.50
C LYS A 47 10.04 13.37 -3.48
N THR A 48 10.61 12.20 -3.16
CA THR A 48 12.06 12.00 -2.95
C THR A 48 12.80 11.54 -4.20
N GLY A 49 12.11 10.89 -5.15
CA GLY A 49 12.75 10.27 -6.31
C GLY A 49 13.39 8.91 -6.04
N GLU A 50 13.25 8.37 -4.83
CA GLU A 50 13.66 7.01 -4.45
C GLU A 50 12.90 5.96 -5.26
N ASN A 51 13.52 4.81 -5.55
CA ASN A 51 12.81 3.67 -6.12
C ASN A 51 12.23 2.82 -4.98
N ILE A 52 10.92 2.61 -5.01
CA ILE A 52 10.18 1.87 -3.98
C ILE A 52 9.63 0.59 -4.60
N GLN A 53 9.76 -0.51 -3.87
CA GLN A 53 9.23 -1.81 -4.25
C GLN A 53 7.88 -2.08 -3.58
N ILE A 54 7.02 -2.82 -4.29
CA ILE A 54 5.76 -3.39 -3.81
C ILE A 54 5.83 -4.93 -4.01
N PRO A 55 5.65 -5.73 -2.94
CA PRO A 55 5.55 -5.30 -1.54
C PRO A 55 6.87 -4.68 -1.06
N TYR A 56 6.79 -3.80 -0.07
CA TYR A 56 7.96 -3.20 0.55
C TYR A 56 8.79 -4.21 1.32
N SER A 57 8.10 -5.17 1.94
CA SER A 57 8.66 -6.02 2.98
C SER A 57 9.04 -7.43 2.50
N SER A 58 8.98 -7.68 1.18
CA SER A 58 9.40 -8.93 0.54
C SER A 58 10.05 -8.69 -0.83
N GLU A 59 10.88 -9.65 -1.23
CA GLU A 59 11.57 -9.61 -2.54
C GLU A 59 10.65 -9.95 -3.71
N ASP A 60 9.55 -10.67 -3.45
CA ASP A 60 8.51 -11.01 -4.42
C ASP A 60 7.11 -11.08 -3.80
N THR A 61 6.10 -11.16 -4.66
CA THR A 61 4.73 -11.51 -4.28
C THR A 61 4.05 -12.28 -5.40
N LEU A 62 3.04 -13.05 -5.00
CA LEU A 62 2.20 -13.80 -5.90
C LEU A 62 0.97 -12.97 -6.23
N TRP A 63 0.76 -12.73 -7.51
CA TRP A 63 -0.35 -11.97 -8.05
C TRP A 63 -1.47 -12.93 -8.46
N PRO A 64 -2.65 -12.82 -7.83
CA PRO A 64 -3.76 -13.70 -8.14
C PRO A 64 -4.21 -13.59 -9.61
N PRO A 65 -4.78 -14.66 -10.19
CA PRO A 65 -5.32 -14.63 -11.54
C PRO A 65 -6.40 -13.56 -11.70
N LEU A 66 -6.42 -12.87 -12.84
CA LEU A 66 -7.45 -11.89 -13.19
C LEU A 66 -7.71 -10.85 -12.10
N TYR A 67 -6.67 -10.42 -11.39
CA TYR A 67 -6.77 -9.48 -10.28
C TYR A 67 -5.99 -8.20 -10.54
N SER A 68 -6.54 -7.08 -10.08
CA SER A 68 -5.88 -5.78 -10.12
C SER A 68 -6.17 -5.00 -8.86
N LEU A 69 -5.25 -4.11 -8.49
CA LEU A 69 -5.41 -3.18 -7.38
C LEU A 69 -5.09 -1.75 -7.81
N LEU A 70 -5.75 -0.80 -7.16
CA LEU A 70 -5.44 0.63 -7.25
C LEU A 70 -4.86 1.09 -5.92
N THR A 71 -3.58 1.45 -5.93
CA THR A 71 -2.89 1.86 -4.72
C THR A 71 -2.50 3.34 -4.77
N PRO A 72 -2.92 4.15 -3.77
CA PRO A 72 -2.45 5.51 -3.68
C PRO A 72 -1.00 5.56 -3.21
N VAL A 73 -0.25 6.52 -3.73
CA VAL A 73 1.14 6.77 -3.37
C VAL A 73 1.28 8.19 -2.84
N CYS A 74 1.90 8.30 -1.66
CA CYS A 74 2.07 9.53 -0.88
C CYS A 74 0.75 10.24 -0.54
N LEU A 75 -0.35 9.49 -0.38
CA LEU A 75 -1.64 10.04 0.02
C LEU A 75 -1.61 10.37 1.52
N GLU A 76 -1.74 11.64 1.87
CA GLU A 76 -1.79 12.08 3.26
C GLU A 76 -3.15 11.73 3.90
N ILE A 77 -3.11 11.08 5.05
CA ILE A 77 -4.30 10.57 5.78
C ILE A 77 -4.49 11.23 7.14
N ALA A 78 -3.43 11.83 7.67
CA ALA A 78 -3.43 12.73 8.82
C ALA A 78 -2.17 13.60 8.73
N GLU A 79 -2.08 14.64 9.56
CA GLU A 79 -0.94 15.54 9.58
C GLU A 79 0.38 14.76 9.71
N GLY A 80 1.24 14.84 8.69
CA GLY A 80 2.54 14.17 8.70
C GLY A 80 2.50 12.65 8.54
N ILE A 81 1.33 12.04 8.28
CA ILE A 81 1.17 10.60 8.01
C ILE A 81 0.63 10.43 6.59
N SER A 82 1.42 9.81 5.72
CA SER A 82 1.03 9.48 4.35
C SER A 82 1.09 7.97 4.11
N ILE A 83 0.21 7.47 3.25
CA ILE A 83 0.30 6.13 2.69
C ILE A 83 1.40 6.15 1.62
N LEU A 84 2.47 5.40 1.84
CA LEU A 84 3.49 5.17 0.81
C LEU A 84 2.93 4.30 -0.31
N HIS A 85 2.32 3.17 0.06
CA HIS A 85 1.45 2.33 -0.78
C HIS A 85 0.67 1.33 0.08
N CYS A 86 -0.26 0.63 -0.55
CA CYS A 86 -1.05 -0.47 0.02
C CYS A 86 -1.29 -1.57 -1.03
N THR A 87 -1.19 -2.84 -0.67
CA THR A 87 -1.52 -3.98 -1.55
C THR A 87 -2.99 -4.40 -1.47
N SER A 88 -3.85 -3.52 -0.95
CA SER A 88 -5.30 -3.66 -0.90
C SER A 88 -5.96 -2.45 -1.54
N ASP A 89 -7.18 -2.63 -2.05
CA ASP A 89 -8.04 -1.51 -2.39
C ASP A 89 -8.47 -0.79 -1.11
N ILE A 90 -8.36 0.53 -1.11
CA ILE A 90 -8.81 1.37 0.00
C ILE A 90 -10.24 1.83 -0.29
N LEU A 91 -11.18 1.34 0.51
CA LEU A 91 -12.60 1.65 0.35
C LEU A 91 -12.99 2.95 1.07
N ASN A 92 -12.36 3.24 2.21
CA ASN A 92 -12.64 4.42 3.02
C ASN A 92 -11.48 4.77 3.94
N ILE A 93 -11.33 6.05 4.25
CA ILE A 93 -10.39 6.58 5.26
C ILE A 93 -11.16 7.58 6.12
N GLU A 94 -11.24 7.30 7.42
CA GLU A 94 -11.87 8.18 8.40
C GLU A 94 -10.85 8.58 9.46
N SER A 95 -10.84 9.86 9.82
CA SER A 95 -10.09 10.39 10.96
C SER A 95 -11.07 10.88 12.02
N LYS A 96 -10.90 10.41 13.26
CA LYS A 96 -11.66 10.82 14.45
C LYS A 96 -10.66 11.09 15.56
N GLU A 97 -11.01 11.89 16.56
CA GLU A 97 -10.12 12.37 17.63
C GLU A 97 -9.08 11.31 18.11
N GLY A 98 -7.83 11.45 17.65
CA GLY A 98 -6.71 10.56 18.01
C GLY A 98 -6.66 9.20 17.30
N GLN A 99 -7.45 8.97 16.26
CA GLN A 99 -7.53 7.69 15.55
C GLN A 99 -7.77 7.85 14.05
N ILE A 100 -7.10 7.01 13.27
CA ILE A 100 -7.36 6.84 11.83
C ILE A 100 -7.92 5.44 11.59
N GLU A 101 -9.07 5.32 10.94
CA GLU A 101 -9.66 4.05 10.50
C GLU A 101 -9.60 3.96 8.97
N ILE A 102 -8.98 2.90 8.46
CA ILE A 102 -8.85 2.61 7.03
C ILE A 102 -9.62 1.32 6.74
N THR A 103 -10.57 1.39 5.81
CA THR A 103 -11.30 0.21 5.33
C THR A 103 -10.65 -0.31 4.07
N LEU A 104 -10.21 -1.56 4.11
CA LEU A 104 -9.45 -2.23 3.05
C LEU A 104 -10.26 -3.39 2.46
N PHE A 105 -10.04 -3.69 1.19
CA PHE A 105 -10.54 -4.88 0.52
C PHE A 105 -9.44 -5.47 -0.36
N GLY A 106 -9.35 -6.78 -0.45
CA GLY A 106 -8.38 -7.37 -1.35
C GLY A 106 -8.55 -8.87 -1.51
N ASN A 107 -7.67 -9.44 -2.32
CA ASN A 107 -7.68 -10.86 -2.62
C ASN A 107 -6.97 -11.67 -1.53
N ARG A 108 -7.59 -12.79 -1.10
CA ARG A 108 -7.05 -13.70 -0.07
C ARG A 108 -5.62 -14.15 -0.37
N ASP A 109 -5.32 -14.37 -1.64
CA ASP A 109 -4.07 -15.02 -2.07
C ASP A 109 -2.95 -13.99 -2.33
N LEU A 110 -3.26 -12.69 -2.24
CA LEU A 110 -2.27 -11.60 -2.29
C LEU A 110 -1.78 -11.25 -0.88
N VAL A 111 -0.47 -11.01 -0.74
CA VAL A 111 0.13 -10.50 0.50
C VAL A 111 -0.49 -9.14 0.87
N GLY A 112 -1.06 -9.03 2.06
CA GLY A 112 -1.63 -7.79 2.59
C GLY A 112 -0.58 -6.94 3.27
N GLU A 113 -0.42 -5.71 2.80
CA GLU A 113 0.57 -4.76 3.29
C GLU A 113 0.03 -3.33 3.16
N LEU A 114 0.21 -2.55 4.23
CA LEU A 114 0.01 -1.11 4.25
C LEU A 114 1.32 -0.49 4.76
N VAL A 115 1.91 0.40 3.97
CA VAL A 115 3.14 1.10 4.33
C VAL A 115 2.84 2.58 4.50
N LEU A 116 3.22 3.10 5.66
CA LEU A 116 3.04 4.50 6.04
C LEU A 116 4.39 5.19 6.10
N GLU A 117 4.41 6.48 5.78
CA GLU A 117 5.59 7.34 5.80
C GLU A 117 5.27 8.74 6.32
N GLY A 118 6.32 9.50 6.62
CA GLY A 118 6.24 10.88 7.07
C GLY A 118 6.54 11.04 8.57
N PRO A 119 6.77 12.28 9.04
CA PRO A 119 7.21 12.52 10.42
C PRO A 119 6.18 12.10 11.48
N GLY A 120 4.89 12.10 11.13
CA GLY A 120 3.78 11.75 12.01
C GLY A 120 3.67 10.26 12.30
N ILE A 121 4.40 9.39 11.58
CA ILE A 121 4.35 7.93 11.85
C ILE A 121 4.85 7.59 13.27
N SER A 122 5.72 8.43 13.83
CA SER A 122 6.23 8.32 15.20
C SER A 122 5.13 8.49 16.26
N TRP A 123 4.00 9.08 15.89
CA TRP A 123 2.84 9.26 16.76
C TRP A 123 1.95 8.02 16.80
N ILE A 124 2.11 7.05 15.89
CA ILE A 124 1.30 5.83 15.90
C ILE A 124 1.68 4.97 17.10
N ARG A 125 0.80 4.89 18.10
CA ARG A 125 0.99 4.12 19.35
C ARG A 125 0.46 2.71 19.25
N GLU A 126 -0.56 2.50 18.43
CA GLU A 126 -1.25 1.23 18.31
C GLU A 126 -1.74 1.00 16.89
N VAL A 127 -1.62 -0.24 16.42
CA VAL A 127 -2.21 -0.70 15.17
C VAL A 127 -3.12 -1.88 15.49
N GLN A 128 -4.37 -1.83 15.01
CA GLN A 128 -5.30 -2.95 15.10
C GLN A 128 -5.86 -3.29 13.72
N MET A 129 -6.12 -4.57 13.48
CA MET A 129 -6.90 -5.07 12.35
C MET A 129 -8.12 -5.81 12.87
N ASN A 130 -9.31 -5.35 12.51
CA ASN A 130 -10.58 -5.94 12.95
C ASN A 130 -10.64 -6.13 14.49
N GLY A 131 -10.12 -5.16 15.24
CA GLY A 131 -10.05 -5.17 16.70
C GLY A 131 -8.92 -6.01 17.32
N LYS A 132 -8.10 -6.70 16.51
CA LYS A 132 -6.92 -7.43 16.98
C LYS A 132 -5.67 -6.58 16.82
N LYS A 133 -4.85 -6.47 17.86
CA LYS A 133 -3.56 -5.76 17.80
C LYS A 133 -2.64 -6.42 16.77
N LEU A 134 -2.02 -5.59 15.93
CA LEU A 134 -0.93 -5.96 15.03
C LEU A 134 0.37 -5.37 15.56
N LYS A 135 1.49 -6.05 15.30
CA LYS A 135 2.82 -5.53 15.58
C LYS A 135 3.41 -5.01 14.26
N PRO A 136 3.47 -3.69 14.03
CA PRO A 136 4.09 -3.15 12.83
C PRO A 136 5.61 -3.37 12.84
N GLU A 137 6.19 -3.49 11.66
CA GLU A 137 7.64 -3.40 11.44
C GLU A 137 7.99 -1.93 11.20
N ILE A 138 9.10 -1.46 11.75
CA ILE A 138 9.57 -0.08 11.61
C ILE A 138 10.91 -0.12 10.87
N ASP A 139 11.00 0.66 9.80
CA ASP A 139 12.22 0.83 9.00
C ASP A 139 12.49 2.33 8.84
N GLU A 140 13.42 2.87 9.63
CA GLU A 140 13.84 4.28 9.80
C GLU A 140 12.76 5.36 9.63
N TYR A 141 12.20 5.50 8.44
CA TYR A 141 11.21 6.49 8.02
C TYR A 141 9.83 5.91 7.65
N ARG A 142 9.60 4.61 7.90
CA ARG A 142 8.42 3.87 7.46
C ARG A 142 7.86 2.95 8.54
N THR A 143 6.54 2.85 8.56
CA THR A 143 5.79 1.89 9.37
C THR A 143 5.10 0.91 8.43
N ILE A 144 5.44 -0.38 8.55
CA ILE A 144 4.98 -1.46 7.69
C ILE A 144 3.98 -2.31 8.49
N ILE A 145 2.76 -2.43 7.97
CA ILE A 145 1.68 -3.19 8.59
C ILE A 145 1.35 -4.35 7.66
N ARG A 146 1.79 -5.56 8.02
CA ARG A 146 1.44 -6.79 7.31
C ARG A 146 0.14 -7.40 7.84
N TYR A 147 -0.66 -7.96 6.94
CA TYR A 147 -1.90 -8.65 7.28
C TYR A 147 -2.29 -9.68 6.21
N ASN A 148 -3.24 -10.55 6.57
CA ASN A 148 -3.85 -11.49 5.62
C ASN A 148 -5.24 -10.97 5.22
N HIS A 149 -5.53 -11.02 3.93
CA HIS A 149 -6.84 -10.65 3.41
C HIS A 149 -7.93 -11.65 3.85
N ALA A 150 -9.06 -11.12 4.31
CA ALA A 150 -10.27 -11.92 4.48
C ALA A 150 -10.93 -12.17 3.12
N CYS A 151 -11.28 -13.42 2.81
CA CYS A 151 -11.91 -13.76 1.53
C CYS A 151 -13.22 -12.98 1.35
N GLN A 152 -13.25 -12.07 0.36
CA GLN A 152 -14.40 -11.25 -0.04
C GLN A 152 -15.05 -10.43 1.09
N LYS A 153 -14.26 -9.97 2.08
CA LYS A 153 -14.76 -9.13 3.17
C LYS A 153 -13.89 -7.91 3.38
N GLY A 154 -14.53 -6.77 3.61
CA GLY A 154 -13.84 -5.56 4.04
C GLY A 154 -13.15 -5.78 5.39
N MET A 155 -11.97 -5.21 5.55
CA MET A 155 -11.15 -5.27 6.75
C MET A 155 -10.90 -3.85 7.25
N LYS A 156 -10.78 -3.68 8.57
CA LYS A 156 -10.56 -2.37 9.18
C LYS A 156 -9.21 -2.33 9.86
N VAL A 157 -8.31 -1.50 9.34
CA VAL A 157 -7.09 -1.10 10.03
C VAL A 157 -7.39 0.14 10.85
N ARG A 158 -7.02 0.13 12.14
CA ARG A 158 -7.11 1.27 13.03
C ARG A 158 -5.72 1.64 13.52
N LEU A 159 -5.39 2.92 13.41
CA LEU A 159 -4.16 3.53 13.91
C LEU A 159 -4.54 4.44 15.08
N GLY A 160 -4.05 4.14 16.29
CA GLY A 160 -4.15 5.04 17.43
C GLY A 160 -2.95 5.97 17.47
N LEU A 161 -3.20 7.29 17.60
CA LEU A 161 -2.18 8.35 17.67
C LEU A 161 -1.85 8.75 19.12
#